data_AF-A0A956C0D6-F1
#
_entry.id   AF-A0A956C0D6-F1
#
_cell.length_a   1.000
_cell.length_b   1.000
_cell.length_c   1.000
_cell.angle_alpha   90.00
_cell.angle_beta   90.00
_cell.angle_gamma   90.00
#
_symmetry.space_group_name_H-M   'P 1'
#
loop_
_entity.id
_entity.type
_entity.pdbx_description
1 polymer ?
#
loop_
_entity_poly.entity_id
_entity_poly.type
_entity_poly.pdbx_seq_one_letter_code
_entity_poly.pdbx_strand_id
1 'polypeptide(L)'
;MKHPIVRPSSLQRPTAPSRSPRLPAPRSLAAALALGVCTLGLGCGAEVDDHDESTGSAESEVGVAVPRSLELDKRKIVYLTFDDGPSRAHTPRILDVLARHRAKATFFLTGDNIRGNEDLLRREAAERHIVANHQQKHVVASTAQFAQWVPFERDAIDRIVGTPQPKYFRYPYGDGTAAKETILRREGYPDGGVGWDLDTLDWCFAGGRCARAPGYEGDFEGWVIAHTQSRGGGVALFHDVQNITASHLDSILTKLERLGYTFGSLPTTRGVEARNVTGPRYCVPGTSYDANVGFCVDADNAYGPFPAAMLDKCRATGGGRACDATIARAVDAAGEVTIPVPRWSKANAKNIRGAGTCPIGTTLDTGLGYCTETVTQNGAPITNAYGPFESALVSRCTAAGGGASCYLNRWNASFLRSIIGGL
;
A
#
# COMPACT_ATOMS: atom_id res chain seq x y z
N MET A 1 -19.07 -63.90 -14.59
CA MET A 1 -18.48 -64.37 -13.32
C MET A 1 -18.12 -63.14 -12.49
N LYS A 2 -18.39 -63.21 -11.19
CA LYS A 2 -18.57 -62.09 -10.27
C LYS A 2 -17.26 -61.37 -9.93
N HIS A 3 -17.21 -60.04 -10.07
CA HIS A 3 -16.24 -59.17 -9.40
C HIS A 3 -16.69 -58.94 -7.95
N PRO A 4 -15.81 -59.03 -6.93
CA PRO A 4 -16.20 -58.80 -5.55
C PRO A 4 -16.30 -57.30 -5.25
N ILE A 5 -17.45 -56.94 -4.70
CA ILE A 5 -17.81 -55.65 -4.12
C ILE A 5 -17.06 -55.49 -2.79
N VAL A 6 -16.20 -54.49 -2.68
CA VAL A 6 -15.60 -54.08 -1.40
C VAL A 6 -16.50 -52.99 -0.79
N ARG A 7 -17.14 -53.31 0.34
CA ARG A 7 -17.95 -52.39 1.14
C ARG A 7 -17.03 -51.47 1.98
N PRO A 8 -17.38 -50.19 2.17
CA PRO A 8 -16.63 -49.30 3.06
C PRO A 8 -16.91 -49.62 4.53
N SER A 9 -15.85 -49.70 5.32
CA SER A 9 -15.90 -49.91 6.77
C SER A 9 -16.37 -48.65 7.49
N SER A 10 -17.45 -48.78 8.24
CA SER A 10 -17.96 -47.80 9.18
C SER A 10 -17.00 -47.64 10.37
N LEU A 11 -16.48 -46.43 10.59
CA LEU A 11 -15.87 -46.06 11.86
C LEU A 11 -16.56 -44.81 12.43
N GLN A 12 -16.80 -44.92 13.74
CA GLN A 12 -17.75 -44.19 14.56
C GLN A 12 -17.49 -42.69 14.70
N ARG A 13 -18.58 -41.92 14.77
CA ARG A 13 -18.63 -40.53 15.26
C ARG A 13 -18.36 -40.49 16.77
N PRO A 14 -17.54 -39.56 17.27
CA PRO A 14 -17.55 -39.19 18.69
C PRO A 14 -18.73 -38.25 19.00
N THR A 15 -19.43 -38.57 20.09
CA THR A 15 -20.55 -37.85 20.68
C THR A 15 -20.11 -36.57 21.40
N ALA A 16 -20.92 -35.51 21.29
CA ALA A 16 -20.77 -34.25 22.01
C ALA A 16 -21.12 -34.38 23.51
N PRO A 17 -20.48 -33.61 24.41
CA PRO A 17 -21.00 -33.38 25.75
C PRO A 17 -21.83 -32.08 25.81
N SER A 18 -23.09 -32.25 26.21
CA SER A 18 -23.99 -31.16 26.64
C SER A 18 -23.67 -30.71 28.06
N ARG A 19 -23.64 -29.39 28.31
CA ARG A 19 -24.35 -28.68 29.42
C ARG A 19 -23.75 -27.28 29.66
N SER A 20 -24.54 -26.25 29.35
CA SER A 20 -24.62 -24.99 30.12
C SER A 20 -25.72 -25.19 31.21
N PRO A 21 -25.97 -24.31 32.21
CA PRO A 21 -25.81 -22.85 32.16
C PRO A 21 -25.34 -22.15 33.47
N ARG A 22 -24.98 -20.86 33.37
CA ARG A 22 -25.50 -19.76 34.23
C ARG A 22 -25.02 -18.39 33.74
N LEU A 23 -25.99 -17.49 33.59
CA LEU A 23 -25.87 -16.05 33.34
C LEU A 23 -25.40 -15.32 34.62
N PRO A 24 -24.95 -14.07 34.47
CA PRO A 24 -25.60 -13.02 35.26
C PRO A 24 -26.02 -11.81 34.41
N ALA A 25 -27.13 -11.21 34.82
CA ALA A 25 -27.58 -9.86 34.45
C ALA A 25 -27.99 -9.15 35.77
N PRO A 26 -28.36 -7.86 35.78
CA PRO A 26 -27.80 -6.70 35.10
C PRO A 26 -27.36 -5.61 36.13
N ARG A 27 -26.94 -4.47 35.60
CA ARG A 27 -26.51 -3.22 36.26
C ARG A 27 -27.49 -2.70 37.33
N SER A 28 -26.95 -2.23 38.45
CA SER A 28 -27.66 -1.37 39.41
C SER A 28 -27.14 0.06 39.32
N LEU A 29 -28.06 0.99 39.07
CA LEU A 29 -27.94 2.42 39.35
C LEU A 29 -27.67 2.62 40.85
N ALA A 30 -26.80 3.57 41.18
CA ALA A 30 -26.86 4.27 42.47
C ALA A 30 -26.71 5.78 42.19
N ALA A 31 -27.83 6.49 42.32
CA ALA A 31 -27.89 7.93 42.40
C ALA A 31 -27.94 8.36 43.86
N ALA A 32 -27.17 9.41 44.17
CA ALA A 32 -27.34 10.43 45.21
C ALA A 32 -27.58 10.00 46.68
N LEU A 33 -26.68 10.44 47.57
CA LEU A 33 -26.98 11.47 48.57
C LEU A 33 -25.71 11.83 49.36
N ALA A 34 -25.28 13.10 49.29
CA ALA A 34 -24.62 13.77 50.42
C ALA A 34 -24.76 15.28 50.25
N LEU A 35 -25.57 15.88 51.13
CA LEU A 35 -25.65 17.32 51.36
C LEU A 35 -24.29 17.85 51.84
N GLY A 36 -23.87 19.00 51.34
CA GLY A 36 -22.67 19.71 51.80
C GLY A 36 -22.73 21.20 51.48
N VAL A 37 -23.47 21.92 52.32
CA VAL A 37 -23.40 23.35 52.68
C VAL A 37 -22.50 24.26 51.83
N CYS A 38 -23.12 25.25 51.18
CA CYS A 38 -22.49 26.47 50.68
C CYS A 38 -22.01 27.36 51.84
N THR A 39 -20.71 27.63 51.93
CA THR A 39 -20.19 28.83 52.60
C THR A 39 -18.98 29.39 51.84
N LEU A 40 -19.17 30.61 51.32
CA LEU A 40 -18.22 31.72 51.16
C LEU A 40 -16.78 31.41 50.70
N GLY A 41 -16.52 31.81 49.45
CA GLY A 41 -15.35 32.57 48.98
C GLY A 41 -13.97 32.23 49.53
N LEU A 42 -13.12 31.67 48.67
CA LEU A 42 -11.81 32.22 48.30
C LEU A 42 -11.32 31.44 47.07
N GLY A 43 -10.80 32.15 46.08
CA GLY A 43 -10.31 31.56 44.84
C GLY A 43 -9.08 30.69 45.05
N CYS A 44 -9.04 29.59 44.32
CA CYS A 44 -7.82 28.97 43.84
C CYS A 44 -8.17 28.20 42.57
N GLY A 45 -7.79 28.75 41.42
CA GLY A 45 -7.79 28.00 40.16
C GLY A 45 -6.64 27.00 40.22
N ALA A 46 -6.99 25.72 40.18
CA ALA A 46 -6.07 24.66 39.81
C ALA A 46 -6.60 24.08 38.50
N GLU A 47 -5.95 24.46 37.40
CA GLU A 47 -6.05 23.76 36.13
C GLU A 47 -5.56 22.33 36.37
N VAL A 48 -6.46 21.36 36.22
CA VAL A 48 -6.11 19.95 36.18
C VAL A 48 -5.77 19.67 34.73
N ASP A 49 -4.47 19.61 34.44
CA ASP A 49 -3.94 19.06 33.19
C ASP A 49 -4.28 17.56 33.14
N ASP A 50 -5.36 17.22 32.45
CA ASP A 50 -5.66 15.84 32.04
C ASP A 50 -4.71 15.43 30.90
N HIS A 51 -3.47 15.10 31.26
CA HIS A 51 -2.63 14.23 30.44
C HIS A 51 -2.96 12.76 30.79
N ASP A 52 -4.02 12.25 30.16
CA ASP A 52 -4.28 10.81 30.06
C ASP A 52 -3.28 10.21 29.06
N GLU A 53 -2.07 9.91 29.54
CA GLU A 53 -1.13 9.03 28.86
C GLU A 53 -1.61 7.58 29.02
N SER A 54 -2.67 7.25 28.28
CA SER A 54 -3.18 5.90 28.13
C SER A 54 -2.16 5.04 27.38
N THR A 55 -1.23 4.47 28.13
CA THR A 55 -0.39 3.33 27.71
C THR A 55 -1.23 2.05 27.73
N GLY A 56 -2.31 2.04 26.96
CA GLY A 56 -3.22 0.92 26.76
C GLY A 56 -2.88 0.12 25.49
N SER A 57 -2.07 -0.93 25.66
CA SER A 57 -1.87 -2.10 24.79
C SER A 57 -1.54 -1.90 23.30
N ALA A 58 -0.29 -1.56 22.98
CA ALA A 58 0.27 -1.86 21.66
C ALA A 58 0.37 -3.40 21.39
N GLU A 59 0.25 -4.24 22.42
CA GLU A 59 0.31 -5.70 22.29
C GLU A 59 -1.00 -6.37 21.85
N SER A 60 -2.17 -5.74 22.05
CA SER A 60 -3.48 -6.38 21.77
C SER A 60 -3.92 -6.32 20.32
N GLU A 61 -3.22 -5.55 19.47
CA GLU A 61 -3.56 -5.36 18.06
C GLU A 61 -2.58 -6.08 17.10
N VAL A 62 -1.55 -6.74 17.63
CA VAL A 62 -0.49 -7.35 16.82
C VAL A 62 -1.07 -8.50 15.98
N GLY A 63 -1.01 -8.33 14.65
CA GLY A 63 -1.44 -9.34 13.68
C GLY A 63 -2.88 -9.21 13.18
N VAL A 64 -3.72 -8.39 13.84
CA VAL A 64 -5.10 -8.10 13.39
C VAL A 64 -5.28 -6.69 12.86
N ALA A 65 -4.44 -5.74 13.28
CA ALA A 65 -4.49 -4.37 12.78
C ALA A 65 -3.76 -4.20 11.45
N VAL A 66 -4.26 -3.27 10.63
CA VAL A 66 -3.53 -2.77 9.45
C VAL A 66 -2.39 -1.86 9.93
N PRO A 67 -1.12 -2.16 9.60
CA PRO A 67 0.01 -1.34 10.04
C PRO A 67 -0.11 0.11 9.57
N ARG A 68 0.08 1.06 10.49
CA ARG A 68 0.06 2.50 10.16
C ARG A 68 1.14 2.90 9.16
N SER A 69 2.24 2.16 9.12
CA SER A 69 3.36 2.36 8.18
C SER A 69 3.00 2.17 6.70
N LEU A 70 1.83 1.57 6.41
CA LEU A 70 1.32 1.45 5.06
C LEU A 70 0.73 2.75 4.51
N GLU A 71 0.36 3.70 5.38
CA GLU A 71 -0.17 5.03 5.02
C GLU A 71 -1.30 4.98 3.99
N LEU A 72 -2.21 4.01 4.13
CA LEU A 72 -3.28 3.78 3.16
C LEU A 72 -4.31 4.92 3.15
N ASP A 73 -4.62 5.48 1.97
CA ASP A 73 -5.87 6.23 1.80
C ASP A 73 -7.02 5.22 1.79
N LYS A 74 -7.85 5.28 2.83
CA LYS A 74 -9.00 4.38 3.00
C LYS A 74 -10.30 5.01 2.48
N ARG A 75 -10.29 6.27 2.02
CA ARG A 75 -11.53 6.94 1.58
C ARG A 75 -11.90 6.44 0.20
N LYS A 76 -13.01 5.70 0.14
CA LYS A 76 -13.55 5.13 -1.10
C LYS A 76 -12.57 4.20 -1.84
N ILE A 77 -11.60 3.64 -1.13
CA ILE A 77 -10.67 2.65 -1.67
C ILE A 77 -10.79 1.38 -0.84
N VAL A 78 -11.01 0.25 -1.50
CA VAL A 78 -10.98 -1.08 -0.87
C VAL A 78 -9.75 -1.82 -1.36
N TYR A 79 -8.85 -2.13 -0.43
CA TYR A 79 -7.68 -2.94 -0.70
C TYR A 79 -8.08 -4.41 -0.58
N LEU A 80 -8.24 -5.07 -1.73
CA LEU A 80 -8.73 -6.44 -1.80
C LEU A 80 -7.60 -7.38 -1.40
N THR A 81 -7.86 -8.20 -0.39
CA THR A 81 -6.92 -9.24 0.05
C THR A 81 -7.59 -10.60 0.14
N PHE A 82 -6.90 -11.64 -0.30
CA PHE A 82 -7.39 -13.01 -0.33
C PHE A 82 -6.43 -13.94 0.39
N ASP A 83 -6.89 -14.62 1.41
CA ASP A 83 -6.10 -15.52 2.25
C ASP A 83 -6.31 -17.00 1.87
N ASP A 84 -5.37 -17.81 2.33
CA ASP A 84 -5.30 -19.28 2.27
C ASP A 84 -4.92 -19.89 0.94
N GLY A 85 -5.12 -19.18 -0.17
CA GLY A 85 -4.92 -19.70 -1.52
C GLY A 85 -3.53 -20.22 -1.88
N PRO A 86 -3.36 -20.65 -3.14
CA PRO A 86 -4.38 -20.63 -4.20
C PRO A 86 -5.28 -21.87 -4.18
N SER A 87 -6.52 -21.71 -4.63
CA SER A 87 -7.48 -22.78 -4.89
C SER A 87 -7.68 -22.98 -6.39
N ARG A 88 -7.37 -24.20 -6.88
CA ARG A 88 -7.63 -24.60 -8.27
C ARG A 88 -9.07 -24.36 -8.72
N ALA A 89 -10.03 -24.52 -7.81
CA ALA A 89 -11.45 -24.43 -8.13
C ALA A 89 -11.99 -22.99 -8.16
N HIS A 90 -11.32 -22.04 -7.51
CA HIS A 90 -11.91 -20.74 -7.17
C HIS A 90 -11.03 -19.55 -7.55
N THR A 91 -9.72 -19.61 -7.30
CA THR A 91 -8.78 -18.53 -7.64
C THR A 91 -8.84 -18.12 -9.12
N PRO A 92 -8.94 -19.04 -10.11
CA PRO A 92 -9.09 -18.63 -11.51
C PRO A 92 -10.32 -17.77 -11.77
N ARG A 93 -11.46 -18.10 -11.13
CA ARG A 93 -12.72 -17.33 -11.27
C ARG A 93 -12.59 -15.96 -10.63
N ILE A 94 -11.91 -15.89 -9.47
CA ILE A 94 -11.64 -14.62 -8.78
C ILE A 94 -10.75 -13.72 -9.64
N LEU A 95 -9.66 -14.26 -10.21
CA LEU A 95 -8.79 -13.51 -11.13
C LEU A 95 -9.57 -12.97 -12.34
N ASP A 96 -10.44 -13.80 -12.95
CA ASP A 96 -11.28 -13.36 -14.06
C ASP A 96 -12.23 -12.21 -13.67
N VAL A 97 -12.79 -12.24 -12.45
CA VAL A 97 -13.61 -11.14 -11.89
C VAL A 97 -12.76 -9.88 -11.72
N LEU A 98 -11.60 -10.00 -11.07
CA LEU A 98 -10.70 -8.86 -10.85
C LEU A 98 -10.29 -8.20 -12.17
N ALA A 99 -10.00 -9.00 -13.20
CA ALA A 99 -9.68 -8.51 -14.54
C ALA A 99 -10.84 -7.72 -15.18
N ARG A 100 -12.09 -8.20 -15.07
CA ARG A 100 -13.28 -7.48 -15.57
C ARG A 100 -13.46 -6.12 -14.90
N HIS A 101 -13.20 -6.05 -13.60
CA HIS A 101 -13.28 -4.82 -12.82
C HIS A 101 -12.01 -3.96 -12.88
N ARG A 102 -10.99 -4.39 -13.64
CA ARG A 102 -9.65 -3.76 -13.66
C ARG A 102 -9.06 -3.58 -12.24
N ALA A 103 -9.47 -4.43 -11.30
CA ALA A 103 -9.07 -4.39 -9.92
C ALA A 103 -7.74 -5.13 -9.73
N LYS A 104 -6.91 -4.61 -8.80
CA LYS A 104 -5.75 -5.33 -8.27
C LYS A 104 -6.04 -5.80 -6.86
N ALA A 105 -5.29 -6.79 -6.41
CA ALA A 105 -5.49 -7.46 -5.13
C ALA A 105 -4.16 -8.01 -4.60
N THR A 106 -4.15 -8.35 -3.31
CA THR A 106 -3.05 -9.06 -2.65
C THR A 106 -3.51 -10.45 -2.24
N PHE A 107 -2.80 -11.48 -2.65
CA PHE A 107 -3.07 -12.87 -2.29
C PHE A 107 -2.05 -13.32 -1.25
N PHE A 108 -2.51 -13.66 -0.05
CA PHE A 108 -1.69 -14.23 1.02
C PHE A 108 -1.80 -15.75 0.96
N LEU A 109 -0.73 -16.39 0.49
CA LEU A 109 -0.74 -17.80 0.14
C LEU A 109 -0.16 -18.68 1.23
N THR A 110 -0.72 -19.88 1.37
CA THR A 110 -0.19 -20.91 2.26
C THR A 110 0.65 -21.93 1.49
N GLY A 111 1.77 -22.36 2.08
CA GLY A 111 2.66 -23.33 1.44
C GLY A 111 1.97 -24.64 1.04
N ASP A 112 1.05 -25.12 1.88
CA ASP A 112 0.27 -26.33 1.61
C ASP A 112 -0.61 -26.20 0.35
N ASN A 113 -1.15 -25.01 0.08
CA ASN A 113 -1.99 -24.75 -1.11
C ASN A 113 -1.17 -24.32 -2.34
N ILE A 114 0.06 -23.84 -2.16
CA ILE A 114 0.97 -23.56 -3.28
C ILE A 114 1.35 -24.84 -4.04
N ARG A 115 1.57 -25.94 -3.32
CA ARG A 115 2.01 -27.21 -3.92
C ARG A 115 0.97 -27.76 -4.90
N GLY A 116 1.35 -27.84 -6.18
CA GLY A 116 0.47 -28.29 -7.27
C GLY A 116 -0.40 -27.21 -7.89
N ASN A 117 -0.31 -25.96 -7.40
CA ASN A 117 -0.99 -24.78 -7.94
C ASN A 117 0.01 -23.69 -8.39
N GLU A 118 1.26 -24.06 -8.67
CA GLU A 118 2.33 -23.12 -9.02
C GLU A 118 2.03 -22.31 -10.29
N ASP A 119 1.18 -22.81 -11.20
CA ASP A 119 0.69 -22.07 -12.36
C ASP A 119 -0.20 -20.88 -11.96
N LEU A 120 -0.99 -21.02 -10.89
CA LEU A 120 -1.86 -19.95 -10.40
C LEU A 120 -1.08 -18.80 -9.77
N LEU A 121 -0.01 -19.10 -9.01
CA LEU A 121 0.89 -18.07 -8.46
C LEU A 121 1.51 -17.23 -9.57
N ARG A 122 1.98 -17.90 -10.63
CA ARG A 122 2.55 -17.20 -11.79
C ARG A 122 1.50 -16.35 -12.50
N ARG A 123 0.25 -16.82 -12.57
CA ARG A 123 -0.86 -16.07 -13.13
C ARG A 123 -1.19 -14.84 -12.29
N GLU A 124 -1.33 -14.97 -10.98
CA GLU A 124 -1.54 -13.85 -10.04
C GLU A 124 -0.48 -12.76 -10.25
N ALA A 125 0.80 -13.15 -10.26
CA ALA A 125 1.90 -12.21 -10.49
C ALA A 125 1.93 -11.62 -11.90
N ALA A 126 1.70 -12.42 -12.94
CA ALA A 126 1.67 -11.95 -14.34
C ALA A 126 0.52 -10.96 -14.59
N GLU A 127 -0.60 -11.14 -13.91
CA GLU A 127 -1.73 -10.22 -13.90
C GLU A 127 -1.50 -9.01 -12.97
N ARG A 128 -0.30 -8.86 -12.40
CA ARG A 128 0.14 -7.74 -11.56
C ARG A 128 -0.60 -7.63 -10.23
N HIS A 129 -1.06 -8.75 -9.68
CA HIS A 129 -1.46 -8.84 -8.27
C HIS A 129 -0.22 -9.01 -7.40
N ILE A 130 -0.37 -8.74 -6.09
CA ILE A 130 0.69 -9.06 -5.13
C ILE A 130 0.51 -10.50 -4.67
N VAL A 131 1.57 -11.29 -4.75
CA VAL A 131 1.66 -12.61 -4.14
C VAL A 131 2.46 -12.50 -2.84
N ALA A 132 1.84 -12.80 -1.71
CA ALA A 132 2.32 -12.55 -0.36
C ALA A 132 2.26 -13.83 0.50
N ASN A 133 2.91 -13.80 1.65
CA ASN A 133 3.14 -14.98 2.49
C ASN A 133 2.08 -15.10 3.61
N HIS A 134 1.47 -16.28 3.74
CA HIS A 134 0.50 -16.62 4.79
C HIS A 134 0.90 -17.82 5.65
N GLN A 135 2.21 -18.02 5.84
CA GLN A 135 2.78 -19.18 6.52
C GLN A 135 2.63 -20.50 5.72
N GLN A 136 3.36 -21.52 6.12
CA GLN A 136 3.37 -22.80 5.41
C GLN A 136 2.06 -23.61 5.57
N LYS A 137 1.50 -23.71 6.79
CA LYS A 137 0.50 -24.74 7.15
C LYS A 137 -0.84 -24.23 7.70
N HIS A 138 -1.06 -22.92 7.71
CA HIS A 138 -2.25 -22.30 8.33
C HIS A 138 -2.58 -22.85 9.74
N VAL A 139 -1.62 -22.74 10.66
CA VAL A 139 -1.76 -23.14 12.08
C VAL A 139 -1.25 -22.05 12.98
N VAL A 140 -1.67 -22.05 14.25
CA VAL A 140 -1.03 -21.30 15.34
C VAL A 140 0.41 -21.81 15.49
N ALA A 141 1.37 -21.10 14.89
CA ALA A 141 2.76 -21.50 14.89
C ALA A 141 3.45 -21.09 16.20
N SER A 142 4.26 -21.99 16.76
CA SER A 142 5.26 -21.57 17.75
C SER A 142 6.27 -20.61 17.12
N THR A 143 6.92 -19.77 17.93
CA THR A 143 7.95 -18.82 17.46
C THR A 143 9.07 -19.51 16.67
N ALA A 144 9.46 -20.73 17.06
CA ALA A 144 10.49 -21.51 16.36
C ALA A 144 10.03 -21.96 14.98
N GLN A 145 8.80 -22.49 14.87
CA GLN A 145 8.21 -22.85 13.57
C GLN A 145 8.06 -21.63 12.67
N PHE A 146 7.59 -20.52 13.23
CA PHE A 146 7.42 -19.26 12.51
C PHE A 146 8.75 -18.74 11.93
N ALA A 147 9.83 -18.76 12.72
CA ALA A 147 11.17 -18.38 12.28
C ALA A 147 11.70 -19.22 11.11
N GLN A 148 11.30 -20.49 11.04
CA GLN A 148 11.66 -21.39 9.94
C GLN A 148 10.78 -21.18 8.71
N TRP A 149 9.46 -21.04 8.90
CA TRP A 149 8.50 -21.07 7.81
C TRP A 149 8.43 -19.77 7.03
N VAL A 150 8.59 -18.61 7.67
CA VAL A 150 8.56 -17.31 6.99
C VAL A 150 9.57 -17.20 5.85
N PRO A 151 10.89 -17.41 6.07
CA PRO A 151 11.86 -17.33 4.97
C PRO A 151 11.69 -18.47 3.97
N PHE A 152 11.37 -19.68 4.43
CA PHE A 152 11.15 -20.83 3.54
C PHE A 152 10.04 -20.56 2.52
N GLU A 153 8.90 -20.05 2.97
CA GLU A 153 7.75 -19.78 2.13
C GLU A 153 7.99 -18.58 1.20
N ARG A 154 8.63 -17.52 1.72
CA ARG A 154 9.07 -16.36 0.92
C ARG A 154 9.93 -16.82 -0.27
N ASP A 155 10.95 -17.62 -0.01
CA ASP A 155 11.89 -18.05 -1.04
C ASP A 155 11.24 -19.05 -2.02
N ALA A 156 10.21 -19.78 -1.58
CA ALA A 156 9.40 -20.62 -2.45
C ALA A 156 8.55 -19.79 -3.42
N ILE A 157 7.83 -18.78 -2.91
CA ILE A 157 7.03 -17.85 -3.70
C ILE A 157 7.90 -17.15 -4.75
N ASP A 158 9.02 -16.53 -4.34
CA ASP A 158 9.92 -15.80 -5.23
C ASP A 158 10.48 -16.71 -6.35
N ARG A 159 10.84 -17.95 -6.02
CA ARG A 159 11.34 -18.93 -6.99
C ARG A 159 10.27 -19.37 -7.98
N ILE A 160 9.03 -19.58 -7.53
CA ILE A 160 7.93 -20.04 -8.39
C ILE A 160 7.52 -18.93 -9.37
N VAL A 161 7.41 -17.69 -8.87
CA VAL A 161 7.07 -16.52 -9.67
C VAL A 161 8.23 -16.13 -10.59
N GLY A 162 9.47 -16.31 -10.15
CA GLY A 162 10.68 -16.02 -10.91
C GLY A 162 11.27 -14.62 -10.65
N THR A 163 10.64 -13.83 -9.78
CA THR A 163 11.11 -12.51 -9.34
C THR A 163 10.76 -12.29 -7.87
N PRO A 164 11.56 -11.52 -7.11
CA PRO A 164 11.21 -11.13 -5.76
C PRO A 164 9.84 -10.46 -5.68
N GLN A 165 9.01 -10.91 -4.76
CA GLN A 165 7.69 -10.33 -4.50
C GLN A 165 7.73 -9.27 -3.38
N PRO A 166 6.74 -8.35 -3.33
CA PRO A 166 6.57 -7.45 -2.20
C PRO A 166 6.47 -8.23 -0.88
N LYS A 167 7.27 -7.81 0.11
CA LYS A 167 7.36 -8.50 1.40
C LYS A 167 6.19 -8.14 2.32
N TYR A 168 5.04 -8.74 2.04
CA TYR A 168 3.87 -8.74 2.91
C TYR A 168 3.64 -10.10 3.54
N PHE A 169 3.27 -10.07 4.82
CA PHE A 169 2.92 -11.25 5.59
C PHE A 169 1.59 -11.02 6.29
N ARG A 170 0.76 -12.06 6.38
CA ARG A 170 -0.44 -12.06 7.23
C ARG A 170 -0.42 -13.28 8.13
N TYR A 171 -0.73 -13.11 9.40
CA TYR A 171 -0.80 -14.23 10.34
C TYR A 171 -2.10 -15.00 10.14
N PRO A 172 -2.04 -16.34 10.00
CA PRO A 172 -3.21 -17.18 10.19
C PRO A 172 -3.91 -16.82 11.51
N TYR A 173 -5.23 -16.64 11.47
CA TYR A 173 -6.08 -16.25 12.61
C TYR A 173 -5.76 -14.87 13.23
N GLY A 174 -4.86 -14.08 12.64
CA GLY A 174 -4.35 -12.86 13.27
C GLY A 174 -3.44 -13.12 14.47
N ASP A 175 -2.88 -14.34 14.61
CA ASP A 175 -2.06 -14.81 15.74
C ASP A 175 -0.63 -14.20 15.76
N GLY A 176 -0.55 -12.88 15.71
CA GLY A 176 0.68 -12.11 15.83
C GLY A 176 1.15 -11.99 17.27
N THR A 177 2.47 -11.94 17.46
CA THR A 177 3.09 -11.61 18.77
C THR A 177 4.31 -10.72 18.55
N ALA A 178 4.75 -9.99 19.57
CA ALA A 178 5.95 -9.14 19.48
C ALA A 178 7.21 -9.92 19.04
N ALA A 179 7.33 -11.18 19.47
CA ALA A 179 8.41 -12.07 19.07
C ALA A 179 8.33 -12.43 17.57
N LYS A 180 7.13 -12.72 17.05
CA LYS A 180 6.92 -12.99 15.63
C LYS A 180 7.10 -11.74 14.77
N GLU A 181 6.68 -10.57 15.24
CA GLU A 181 6.95 -9.28 14.58
C GLU A 181 8.44 -9.01 14.45
N THR A 182 9.21 -9.26 15.51
CA THR A 182 10.68 -9.14 15.47
C THR A 182 11.29 -10.05 14.42
N ILE A 183 10.77 -11.27 14.27
CA ILE A 183 11.19 -12.21 13.22
C ILE A 183 10.85 -11.64 11.83
N LEU A 184 9.61 -11.18 11.60
CA LEU A 184 9.21 -10.59 10.32
C LEU A 184 10.10 -9.41 9.93
N ARG A 185 10.38 -8.50 10.87
CA ARG A 185 11.27 -7.34 10.66
C ARG A 185 12.66 -7.78 10.24
N ARG A 186 13.24 -8.80 10.90
CA ARG A 186 14.56 -9.36 10.56
C ARG A 186 14.56 -10.03 9.18
N GLU A 187 13.47 -10.70 8.80
CA GLU A 187 13.30 -11.31 7.46
C GLU A 187 13.00 -10.29 6.35
N GLY A 188 12.96 -9.00 6.70
CA GLY A 188 12.82 -7.88 5.80
C GLY A 188 11.38 -7.52 5.46
N TYR A 189 10.41 -7.86 6.31
CA TYR A 189 9.02 -7.38 6.22
C TYR A 189 8.92 -6.07 7.04
N PRO A 190 8.99 -4.89 6.40
CA PRO A 190 9.11 -3.60 7.10
C PRO A 190 7.80 -3.12 7.73
N ASP A 191 6.66 -3.65 7.30
CA ASP A 191 5.32 -3.33 7.83
C ASP A 191 4.81 -4.37 8.83
N GLY A 192 5.30 -5.59 8.73
CA GLY A 192 5.11 -6.63 9.75
C GLY A 192 3.97 -7.52 9.31
N GLY A 193 3.19 -8.02 10.26
CA GLY A 193 1.91 -8.64 9.93
C GLY A 193 0.91 -7.59 9.46
N VAL A 194 0.28 -7.83 8.31
CA VAL A 194 -0.80 -7.00 7.79
C VAL A 194 -2.15 -7.59 8.18
N GLY A 195 -2.87 -6.93 9.07
CA GLY A 195 -4.25 -7.27 9.42
C GLY A 195 -5.28 -6.79 8.39
N TRP A 196 -6.48 -6.43 8.87
CA TRP A 196 -7.59 -5.97 8.03
C TRP A 196 -8.47 -4.94 8.75
N ASP A 197 -9.14 -4.08 7.98
CA ASP A 197 -10.14 -3.14 8.48
C ASP A 197 -11.55 -3.71 8.40
N LEU A 198 -11.78 -4.59 7.42
CA LEU A 198 -13.06 -5.17 7.05
C LEU A 198 -12.94 -6.70 7.01
N ASP A 199 -13.63 -7.38 7.92
CA ASP A 199 -13.80 -8.84 7.84
C ASP A 199 -15.09 -9.15 7.07
N THR A 200 -14.95 -9.83 5.94
CA THR A 200 -16.11 -10.18 5.09
C THR A 200 -16.92 -11.33 5.67
N LEU A 201 -16.34 -12.08 6.62
CA LEU A 201 -16.93 -13.27 7.23
C LEU A 201 -17.33 -14.35 6.21
N ASP A 202 -16.74 -14.35 5.02
CA ASP A 202 -17.02 -15.31 3.95
C ASP A 202 -16.91 -16.78 4.42
N TRP A 203 -15.90 -17.09 5.23
CA TRP A 203 -15.69 -18.39 5.87
C TRP A 203 -16.86 -18.79 6.80
N CYS A 204 -17.53 -17.83 7.42
CA CYS A 204 -18.69 -18.06 8.28
C CYS A 204 -19.97 -18.26 7.45
N PHE A 205 -20.07 -17.55 6.32
CA PHE A 205 -21.19 -17.67 5.38
C PHE A 205 -21.09 -18.89 4.44
N ALA A 206 -20.03 -19.70 4.51
CA ALA A 206 -19.88 -20.91 3.67
C ALA A 206 -21.10 -21.87 3.77
N GLY A 207 -21.78 -21.90 4.92
CA GLY A 207 -23.02 -22.65 5.13
C GLY A 207 -24.32 -21.91 4.78
N GLY A 208 -24.23 -20.74 4.13
CA GLY A 208 -25.35 -19.88 3.76
C GLY A 208 -25.88 -18.99 4.90
N ARG A 209 -25.36 -19.12 6.11
CA ARG A 209 -25.73 -18.27 7.25
C ARG A 209 -24.55 -18.02 8.19
N CYS A 210 -24.37 -16.77 8.63
CA CYS A 210 -23.35 -16.39 9.61
C CYS A 210 -23.96 -15.63 10.81
N ALA A 211 -23.90 -16.23 12.00
CA ALA A 211 -24.37 -15.58 13.24
C ALA A 211 -23.46 -14.42 13.70
N ARG A 212 -22.26 -14.27 13.13
CA ARG A 212 -21.32 -13.17 13.43
C ARG A 212 -21.60 -11.90 12.64
N ALA A 213 -22.58 -11.93 11.72
CA ALA A 213 -23.03 -10.79 10.92
C ALA A 213 -24.44 -10.35 11.36
N PRO A 214 -24.59 -9.68 12.51
CA PRO A 214 -25.90 -9.35 13.07
C PRO A 214 -26.71 -8.46 12.11
N GLY A 215 -27.94 -8.86 11.82
CA GLY A 215 -28.83 -8.18 10.86
C GLY A 215 -28.56 -8.52 9.39
N TYR A 216 -27.53 -9.31 9.11
CA TYR A 216 -27.16 -9.79 7.78
C TYR A 216 -26.91 -11.29 7.77
N GLU A 217 -27.50 -12.04 8.71
CA GLU A 217 -27.08 -13.43 8.97
C GLU A 217 -27.24 -14.33 7.74
N GLY A 218 -28.15 -14.02 6.81
CA GLY A 218 -28.32 -14.73 5.53
C GLY A 218 -27.96 -13.89 4.30
N ASP A 219 -27.31 -12.73 4.47
CA ASP A 219 -27.01 -11.78 3.41
C ASP A 219 -25.53 -11.39 3.41
N PHE A 220 -24.71 -12.26 2.80
CA PHE A 220 -23.27 -12.05 2.68
C PHE A 220 -22.92 -10.74 1.94
N GLU A 221 -23.58 -10.47 0.80
CA GLU A 221 -23.29 -9.26 0.03
C GLU A 221 -23.68 -7.99 0.80
N GLY A 222 -24.84 -7.99 1.44
CA GLY A 222 -25.30 -6.89 2.29
C GLY A 222 -24.34 -6.61 3.44
N TRP A 223 -23.85 -7.65 4.11
CA TRP A 223 -22.83 -7.51 5.16
C TRP A 223 -21.58 -6.81 4.62
N VAL A 224 -21.00 -7.31 3.52
CA VAL A 224 -19.75 -6.77 2.97
C VAL A 224 -19.93 -5.30 2.55
N ILE A 225 -21.05 -4.97 1.89
CA ILE A 225 -21.33 -3.60 1.43
C ILE A 225 -21.52 -2.67 2.63
N ALA A 226 -22.36 -3.04 3.60
CA ALA A 226 -22.63 -2.21 4.76
C ALA A 226 -21.38 -1.99 5.62
N HIS A 227 -20.58 -3.03 5.81
CA HIS A 227 -19.32 -2.93 6.56
C HIS A 227 -18.29 -2.06 5.83
N THR A 228 -18.19 -2.18 4.50
CA THR A 228 -17.34 -1.30 3.68
C THR A 228 -17.77 0.16 3.77
N GLN A 229 -19.08 0.43 3.76
CA GLN A 229 -19.62 1.78 3.91
C GLN A 229 -19.33 2.37 5.29
N SER A 230 -19.47 1.59 6.36
CA SER A 230 -19.26 2.08 7.73
C SER A 230 -17.80 2.46 8.02
N ARG A 231 -16.83 1.82 7.35
CA ARG A 231 -15.40 2.19 7.46
C ARG A 231 -14.95 3.22 6.43
N GLY A 232 -15.76 3.49 5.41
CA GLY A 232 -15.38 4.34 4.29
C GLY A 232 -14.44 3.69 3.27
N GLY A 233 -14.01 2.45 3.48
CA GLY A 233 -13.03 1.68 2.70
C GLY A 233 -12.01 1.00 3.62
N GLY A 234 -10.85 0.60 3.10
CA GLY A 234 -9.79 -0.06 3.87
C GLY A 234 -9.41 -1.45 3.36
N VAL A 235 -8.62 -2.18 4.15
CA VAL A 235 -8.16 -3.54 3.81
C VAL A 235 -9.27 -4.56 4.07
N ALA A 236 -9.74 -5.22 3.02
CA ALA A 236 -10.80 -6.22 3.09
C ALA A 236 -10.24 -7.64 3.07
N LEU A 237 -10.58 -8.41 4.11
CA LEU A 237 -10.23 -9.83 4.24
C LEU A 237 -11.27 -10.70 3.53
N PHE A 238 -10.85 -11.33 2.45
CA PHE A 238 -11.53 -12.45 1.79
C PHE A 238 -10.65 -13.69 1.84
N HIS A 239 -11.19 -14.83 1.46
CA HIS A 239 -10.49 -16.09 1.27
C HIS A 239 -10.84 -16.64 -0.12
N ASP A 240 -9.83 -16.82 -0.97
CA ASP A 240 -10.03 -17.35 -2.32
C ASP A 240 -10.26 -18.86 -2.35
N VAL A 241 -10.13 -19.53 -1.21
CA VAL A 241 -10.55 -20.92 -0.98
C VAL A 241 -12.06 -21.07 -0.76
N GLN A 242 -12.82 -19.98 -0.64
CA GLN A 242 -14.26 -20.00 -0.38
C GLN A 242 -15.08 -19.84 -1.67
N ASN A 243 -15.96 -20.81 -1.97
CA ASN A 243 -16.84 -20.70 -3.13
C ASN A 243 -17.81 -19.50 -3.04
N ILE A 244 -18.23 -19.11 -1.82
CA ILE A 244 -19.12 -17.95 -1.66
C ILE A 244 -18.44 -16.66 -2.12
N THR A 245 -17.15 -16.48 -1.81
CA THR A 245 -16.33 -15.38 -2.30
C THR A 245 -16.27 -15.40 -3.82
N ALA A 246 -15.86 -16.52 -4.43
CA ALA A 246 -15.76 -16.63 -5.89
C ALA A 246 -17.10 -16.45 -6.63
N SER A 247 -18.23 -16.70 -5.97
CA SER A 247 -19.57 -16.61 -6.58
C SER A 247 -20.21 -15.24 -6.45
N HIS A 248 -19.86 -14.48 -5.40
CA HIS A 248 -20.47 -13.18 -5.12
C HIS A 248 -19.55 -11.99 -5.38
N LEU A 249 -18.25 -12.20 -5.60
CA LEU A 249 -17.27 -11.10 -5.77
C LEU A 249 -17.67 -10.12 -6.89
N ASP A 250 -18.11 -10.61 -8.05
CA ASP A 250 -18.53 -9.76 -9.19
C ASP A 250 -19.67 -8.80 -8.81
N SER A 251 -20.70 -9.33 -8.14
CA SER A 251 -21.83 -8.54 -7.65
C SER A 251 -21.39 -7.52 -6.60
N ILE A 252 -20.55 -7.94 -5.65
CA ILE A 252 -20.01 -7.06 -4.59
C ILE A 252 -19.22 -5.91 -5.19
N LEU A 253 -18.26 -6.18 -6.07
CA LEU A 253 -17.44 -5.14 -6.71
C LEU A 253 -18.32 -4.20 -7.53
N THR A 254 -19.25 -4.72 -8.33
CA THR A 254 -20.21 -3.91 -9.11
C THR A 254 -21.06 -2.98 -8.23
N LYS A 255 -21.49 -3.46 -7.05
CA LYS A 255 -22.29 -2.64 -6.11
C LYS A 255 -21.43 -1.57 -5.43
N LEU A 256 -20.21 -1.90 -5.04
CA LEU A 256 -19.28 -0.95 -4.44
C LEU A 256 -18.82 0.13 -5.44
N GLU A 257 -18.57 -0.21 -6.70
CA GLU A 257 -18.29 0.77 -7.78
C GLU A 257 -19.44 1.77 -7.94
N ARG A 258 -20.69 1.29 -7.94
CA ARG A 258 -21.89 2.16 -7.97
C ARG A 258 -21.99 3.09 -6.76
N LEU A 259 -21.37 2.72 -5.64
CA LEU A 259 -21.25 3.53 -4.43
C LEU A 259 -19.99 4.42 -4.41
N GLY A 260 -19.25 4.47 -5.52
CA GLY A 260 -18.08 5.31 -5.73
C GLY A 260 -16.77 4.74 -5.17
N TYR A 261 -16.71 3.44 -4.87
CA TYR A 261 -15.48 2.80 -4.40
C TYR A 261 -14.59 2.36 -5.58
N THR A 262 -13.28 2.41 -5.36
CA THR A 262 -12.27 1.83 -6.25
C THR A 262 -11.49 0.71 -5.54
N PHE A 263 -10.84 -0.17 -6.31
CA PHE A 263 -10.17 -1.36 -5.78
C PHE A 263 -8.68 -1.38 -6.05
N GLY A 264 -7.89 -1.84 -5.08
CA GLY A 264 -6.44 -1.97 -5.22
C GLY A 264 -5.87 -3.15 -4.46
N SER A 265 -4.63 -3.52 -4.78
CA SER A 265 -3.78 -4.33 -3.89
C SER A 265 -3.19 -3.45 -2.80
N LEU A 266 -2.63 -4.05 -1.76
CA LEU A 266 -1.72 -3.33 -0.87
C LEU A 266 -0.65 -2.59 -1.68
N PRO A 267 -0.11 -1.46 -1.19
CA PRO A 267 0.81 -0.66 -1.98
C PRO A 267 2.16 -1.39 -2.08
N THR A 268 2.71 -1.62 -3.28
CA THR A 268 4.02 -2.31 -3.44
C THR A 268 5.22 -1.46 -3.01
N THR A 269 4.96 -0.20 -2.72
CA THR A 269 5.88 0.83 -2.24
C THR A 269 5.16 1.47 -1.07
N ARG A 270 5.79 1.63 0.12
CA ARG A 270 5.21 2.42 1.22
C ARG A 270 4.46 3.61 0.64
N GLY A 271 3.14 3.67 0.79
CA GLY A 271 2.23 4.79 0.48
C GLY A 271 2.64 5.81 -0.57
N VAL A 272 3.34 5.44 -1.64
CA VAL A 272 3.85 6.37 -2.63
C VAL A 272 3.80 5.59 -3.93
N GLU A 273 2.66 5.69 -4.64
CA GLU A 273 2.79 6.03 -6.06
C GLU A 273 3.93 7.03 -6.10
N ALA A 274 5.05 6.75 -6.78
CA ALA A 274 6.01 7.80 -7.14
C ALA A 274 5.14 8.97 -7.55
N ARG A 275 5.00 10.02 -6.70
CA ARG A 275 3.80 10.89 -6.65
C ARG A 275 3.14 10.83 -8.02
N ASN A 276 1.96 10.22 -8.20
CA ASN A 276 1.25 10.54 -9.43
C ASN A 276 1.03 12.03 -9.30
N VAL A 277 1.92 12.77 -9.96
CA VAL A 277 1.83 14.20 -10.11
C VAL A 277 0.63 14.36 -11.02
N THR A 278 -0.55 14.35 -10.41
CA THR A 278 -1.86 14.51 -11.03
C THR A 278 -2.21 15.99 -11.15
N GLY A 279 -1.53 16.84 -10.37
CA GLY A 279 -1.54 18.29 -10.54
C GLY A 279 -0.73 18.74 -11.75
N PRO A 280 -1.01 19.95 -12.29
CA PRO A 280 -0.22 20.51 -13.38
C PRO A 280 1.25 20.54 -12.98
N ARG A 281 2.08 19.92 -13.81
CA ARG A 281 3.54 19.99 -13.69
C ARG A 281 3.97 21.37 -14.14
N TYR A 282 4.80 22.04 -13.35
CA TYR A 282 5.41 23.28 -13.81
C TYR A 282 6.40 22.95 -14.93
N CYS A 283 6.14 23.56 -16.08
CA CYS A 283 7.04 23.56 -17.21
C CYS A 283 7.33 25.01 -17.60
N VAL A 284 8.51 25.21 -18.20
CA VAL A 284 8.92 26.51 -18.73
C VAL A 284 7.82 27.03 -19.68
N PRO A 285 7.49 28.33 -19.69
CA PRO A 285 6.43 28.85 -20.55
C PRO A 285 6.59 28.41 -22.02
N GLY A 286 5.48 27.99 -22.63
CA GLY A 286 5.47 27.46 -24.00
C GLY A 286 5.84 25.97 -24.11
N THR A 287 6.04 25.27 -22.99
CA THR A 287 6.35 23.83 -22.97
C THR A 287 5.36 23.05 -22.10
N SER A 288 5.24 21.74 -22.32
CA SER A 288 4.38 20.84 -21.55
C SER A 288 5.12 19.55 -21.21
N TYR A 289 4.72 18.86 -20.14
CA TYR A 289 5.38 17.61 -19.77
C TYR A 289 4.97 16.46 -20.69
N ASP A 290 5.95 15.74 -21.23
CA ASP A 290 5.74 14.52 -21.99
C ASP A 290 6.29 13.32 -21.21
N ALA A 291 5.40 12.41 -20.79
CA ALA A 291 5.78 11.22 -20.02
C ALA A 291 6.67 10.23 -20.80
N ASN A 292 6.60 10.23 -22.13
CA ASN A 292 7.44 9.36 -22.97
C ASN A 292 8.87 9.87 -23.11
N VAL A 293 9.07 11.18 -22.90
CA VAL A 293 10.39 11.82 -22.88
C VAL A 293 10.87 11.99 -21.44
N GLY A 294 9.97 12.12 -20.48
CA GLY A 294 10.26 12.30 -19.06
C GLY A 294 10.70 13.70 -18.66
N PHE A 295 10.52 14.70 -19.54
CA PHE A 295 10.91 16.10 -19.36
C PHE A 295 9.83 17.05 -19.90
N CYS A 296 9.96 18.35 -19.62
CA CYS A 296 9.17 19.37 -20.30
C CYS A 296 9.62 19.49 -21.76
N VAL A 297 8.68 19.58 -22.69
CA VAL A 297 8.95 19.58 -24.13
C VAL A 297 8.14 20.61 -24.88
N ASP A 298 8.63 20.99 -26.07
CA ASP A 298 7.83 21.61 -27.12
C ASP A 298 7.70 20.66 -28.33
N ALA A 299 7.39 21.20 -29.51
CA ALA A 299 7.28 20.44 -30.75
C ALA A 299 8.53 19.62 -31.09
N ASP A 300 9.73 20.11 -30.76
CA ASP A 300 11.00 19.56 -31.23
C ASP A 300 11.99 19.25 -30.10
N ASN A 301 11.83 19.91 -28.95
CA ASN A 301 12.85 20.01 -27.92
C ASN A 301 12.38 19.51 -26.56
N ALA A 302 13.34 19.06 -25.77
CA ALA A 302 13.19 18.75 -24.36
C ALA A 302 14.07 19.69 -23.52
N TYR A 303 13.54 20.07 -22.36
CA TYR A 303 14.10 21.07 -21.48
C TYR A 303 14.50 20.44 -20.16
N GLY A 304 15.74 20.73 -19.75
CA GLY A 304 16.35 20.22 -18.53
C GLY A 304 15.83 20.91 -17.26
N PRO A 305 16.55 20.76 -16.14
CA PRO A 305 17.93 20.28 -16.05
C PRO A 305 18.06 18.77 -16.25
N PHE A 306 19.17 18.34 -16.85
CA PHE A 306 19.50 16.93 -17.07
C PHE A 306 20.45 16.43 -15.98
N PRO A 307 20.25 15.21 -15.43
CA PRO A 307 21.17 14.57 -14.49
C PRO A 307 22.61 14.48 -14.99
N ALA A 308 23.57 14.41 -14.06
CA ALA A 308 24.99 14.43 -14.39
C ALA A 308 25.36 13.30 -15.38
N ALA A 309 24.85 12.09 -15.16
CA ALA A 309 25.11 10.96 -16.05
C ALA A 309 24.54 11.16 -17.47
N MET A 310 23.44 11.91 -17.62
CA MET A 310 22.93 12.27 -18.94
C MET A 310 23.84 13.28 -19.63
N LEU A 311 24.35 14.28 -18.91
CA LEU A 311 25.31 15.26 -19.43
C LEU A 311 26.60 14.57 -19.88
N ASP A 312 27.13 13.67 -19.05
CA ASP A 312 28.35 12.91 -19.35
C ASP A 312 28.15 12.03 -20.58
N LYS A 313 27.00 11.35 -20.67
CA LYS A 313 26.65 10.56 -21.85
C LYS A 313 26.51 11.43 -23.10
N CYS A 314 25.88 12.61 -23.01
CA CYS A 314 25.81 13.55 -24.13
C CYS A 314 27.20 13.94 -24.65
N ARG A 315 28.11 14.30 -23.73
CA ARG A 315 29.48 14.68 -24.07
C ARG A 315 30.25 13.52 -24.69
N ALA A 316 30.11 12.32 -24.12
CA ALA A 316 30.71 11.09 -24.64
C ALA A 316 30.21 10.75 -26.05
N THR A 317 28.95 11.07 -26.37
CA THR A 317 28.38 10.87 -27.71
C THR A 317 28.65 12.02 -28.69
N GLY A 318 29.56 12.94 -28.35
CA GLY A 318 30.00 14.01 -29.25
C GLY A 318 29.08 15.23 -29.31
N GLY A 319 28.15 15.39 -28.35
CA GLY A 319 27.22 16.53 -28.32
C GLY A 319 27.89 17.90 -28.08
N GLY A 320 29.14 17.93 -27.62
CA GLY A 320 29.95 19.15 -27.49
C GLY A 320 29.27 20.24 -26.65
N ARG A 321 29.33 21.49 -27.12
CA ARG A 321 28.72 22.65 -26.43
C ARG A 321 27.20 22.56 -26.32
N ALA A 322 26.53 21.71 -27.10
CA ALA A 322 25.07 21.55 -27.04
C ALA A 322 24.61 20.82 -25.77
N CYS A 323 25.48 20.03 -25.12
CA CYS A 323 25.14 19.34 -23.87
C CYS A 323 24.81 20.33 -22.74
N ASP A 324 25.49 21.48 -22.74
CA ASP A 324 25.36 22.52 -21.72
C ASP A 324 24.64 23.78 -22.25
N ALA A 325 24.13 23.74 -23.49
CA ALA A 325 23.51 24.90 -24.12
C ALA A 325 22.17 25.26 -23.46
N THR A 326 22.10 26.48 -22.94
CA THR A 326 20.88 27.04 -22.34
C THR A 326 20.28 28.08 -23.27
N ILE A 327 19.05 27.85 -23.73
CA ILE A 327 18.36 28.81 -24.63
C ILE A 327 16.92 29.10 -24.22
N ALA A 328 16.38 28.36 -23.25
CA ALA A 328 15.07 28.62 -22.67
C ALA A 328 15.18 29.44 -21.39
N ARG A 329 14.12 30.19 -21.10
CA ARG A 329 14.01 31.10 -19.96
C ARG A 329 12.84 30.66 -19.09
N ALA A 330 13.12 30.05 -17.94
CA ALA A 330 12.11 29.96 -16.88
C ALA A 330 11.94 31.35 -16.28
N VAL A 331 10.70 31.77 -16.05
CA VAL A 331 10.38 33.05 -15.41
C VAL A 331 9.68 32.79 -14.09
N ASP A 332 9.93 33.67 -13.12
CA ASP A 332 9.10 33.69 -11.93
C ASP A 332 7.67 34.15 -12.24
N ALA A 333 6.76 34.00 -11.26
CA ALA A 333 5.36 34.36 -11.41
C ALA A 333 5.14 35.85 -11.75
N ALA A 334 6.11 36.73 -11.47
CA ALA A 334 6.07 38.15 -11.78
C ALA A 334 6.70 38.48 -13.16
N GLY A 335 7.40 37.53 -13.77
CA GLY A 335 8.15 37.75 -15.02
C GLY A 335 9.46 38.54 -14.82
N GLU A 336 9.90 38.74 -13.58
CA GLU A 336 10.97 39.68 -13.23
C GLU A 336 12.35 39.04 -13.33
N VAL A 337 12.47 37.75 -13.00
CA VAL A 337 13.74 37.01 -13.08
C VAL A 337 13.69 35.93 -14.15
N THR A 338 14.72 35.91 -15.01
CA THR A 338 14.93 34.92 -16.07
C THR A 338 16.01 33.92 -15.68
N ILE A 339 15.72 32.63 -15.83
CA ILE A 339 16.68 31.55 -15.53
C ILE A 339 16.98 30.73 -16.79
N PRO A 340 18.26 30.58 -17.17
CA PRO A 340 18.65 29.79 -18.32
C PRO A 340 18.43 28.28 -18.06
N VAL A 341 17.67 27.62 -18.94
CA VAL A 341 17.40 26.17 -18.87
C VAL A 341 18.05 25.44 -20.06
N PRO A 342 18.75 24.31 -19.82
CA PRO A 342 19.33 23.50 -20.90
C PRO A 342 18.27 22.99 -21.87
N ARG A 343 18.58 22.95 -23.17
CA ARG A 343 17.66 22.46 -24.19
C ARG A 343 18.35 21.48 -25.14
N TRP A 344 17.79 20.28 -25.25
CA TRP A 344 18.17 19.28 -26.25
C TRP A 344 17.00 18.99 -27.20
N SER A 345 17.26 18.36 -28.35
CA SER A 345 16.14 17.81 -29.15
C SER A 345 15.46 16.67 -28.38
N LYS A 346 14.15 16.48 -28.57
CA LYS A 346 13.39 15.38 -27.93
C LYS A 346 14.00 14.02 -28.19
N ALA A 347 14.40 13.78 -29.44
CA ALA A 347 15.02 12.53 -29.86
C ALA A 347 16.32 12.28 -29.08
N ASN A 348 17.17 13.30 -28.95
CA ASN A 348 18.43 13.16 -28.21
C ASN A 348 18.18 12.92 -26.71
N ALA A 349 17.27 13.69 -26.09
CA ALA A 349 16.91 13.52 -24.69
C ALA A 349 16.38 12.10 -24.40
N LYS A 350 15.48 11.58 -25.26
CA LYS A 350 14.93 10.22 -25.12
C LYS A 350 16.00 9.14 -25.27
N ASN A 351 16.88 9.27 -26.25
CA ASN A 351 17.95 8.31 -26.49
C ASN A 351 18.96 8.24 -25.33
N ILE A 352 19.23 9.38 -24.70
CA ILE A 352 20.20 9.47 -23.60
C ILE A 352 19.57 9.05 -22.27
N ARG A 353 18.33 9.47 -21.99
CA ARG A 353 17.63 9.29 -20.69
C ARG A 353 17.59 7.86 -20.18
N GLY A 354 17.49 6.87 -21.07
CA GLY A 354 17.29 5.47 -20.72
C GLY A 354 15.82 5.11 -20.49
N ALA A 355 15.54 3.81 -20.44
CA ALA A 355 14.19 3.23 -20.45
C ALA A 355 13.56 3.06 -19.05
N GLY A 356 14.29 3.34 -17.97
CA GLY A 356 13.80 3.19 -16.60
C GLY A 356 12.82 4.30 -16.18
N THR A 357 12.15 4.07 -15.04
CA THR A 357 11.27 5.06 -14.40
C THR A 357 11.99 6.38 -14.17
N CYS A 358 13.23 6.30 -13.66
CA CYS A 358 14.12 7.43 -13.48
C CYS A 358 15.14 7.55 -14.61
N PRO A 359 15.56 8.77 -15.00
CA PRO A 359 16.68 8.96 -15.92
C PRO A 359 17.96 8.28 -15.42
N ILE A 360 18.85 7.90 -16.33
CA ILE A 360 20.15 7.32 -15.96
C ILE A 360 20.90 8.20 -14.95
N GLY A 361 21.58 7.56 -14.00
CA GLY A 361 22.32 8.22 -12.93
C GLY A 361 21.46 8.77 -11.79
N THR A 362 20.13 8.61 -11.86
CA THR A 362 19.22 8.95 -10.77
C THR A 362 18.50 7.71 -10.25
N THR A 363 18.08 7.77 -8.98
CA THR A 363 17.32 6.70 -8.30
C THR A 363 16.04 7.30 -7.73
N LEU A 364 14.93 6.57 -7.76
CA LEU A 364 13.68 7.03 -7.14
C LEU A 364 13.86 7.11 -5.62
N ASP A 365 13.81 8.32 -5.04
CA ASP A 365 13.66 8.50 -3.58
C ASP A 365 12.18 8.34 -3.25
N THR A 366 11.84 7.18 -2.70
CA THR A 366 10.44 6.84 -2.37
C THR A 366 9.86 7.75 -1.29
N GLY A 367 10.69 8.39 -0.45
CA GLY A 367 10.23 9.35 0.56
C GLY A 367 10.00 10.75 0.00
N LEU A 368 10.43 11.04 -1.24
CA LEU A 368 10.15 12.31 -1.94
C LEU A 368 9.18 12.12 -3.11
N GLY A 369 9.13 10.93 -3.69
CA GLY A 369 8.40 10.66 -4.93
C GLY A 369 9.10 11.22 -6.18
N TYR A 370 10.38 11.58 -6.08
CA TYR A 370 11.17 12.15 -7.17
C TYR A 370 12.46 11.38 -7.39
N CYS A 371 12.96 11.38 -8.62
CA CYS A 371 14.26 10.82 -8.95
C CYS A 371 15.36 11.73 -8.40
N THR A 372 16.28 11.16 -7.63
CA THR A 372 17.37 11.88 -6.98
C THR A 372 18.74 11.40 -7.49
N GLU A 373 19.72 12.29 -7.45
CA GLU A 373 21.12 11.93 -7.58
C GLU A 373 21.93 12.61 -6.49
N THR A 374 23.03 12.00 -6.06
CA THR A 374 24.02 12.65 -5.19
C THR A 374 25.25 13.02 -6.01
N VAL A 375 25.58 14.31 -6.07
CA VAL A 375 26.78 14.84 -6.73
C VAL A 375 27.66 15.58 -5.73
N THR A 376 28.95 15.64 -6.00
CA THR A 376 29.87 16.48 -5.21
C THR A 376 29.85 17.91 -5.74
N GLN A 377 29.43 18.86 -4.91
CA GLN A 377 29.47 20.29 -5.21
C GLN A 377 30.30 21.00 -4.13
N ASN A 378 31.30 21.78 -4.54
CA ASN A 378 32.22 22.49 -3.64
C ASN A 378 32.86 21.59 -2.57
N GLY A 379 33.21 20.35 -2.95
CA GLY A 379 33.82 19.38 -2.04
C GLY A 379 32.86 18.67 -1.08
N ALA A 380 31.56 18.97 -1.13
CA ALA A 380 30.55 18.32 -0.29
C ALA A 380 29.52 17.55 -1.13
N PRO A 381 29.02 16.40 -0.64
CA PRO A 381 27.93 15.69 -1.31
C PRO A 381 26.63 16.48 -1.17
N ILE A 382 25.96 16.71 -2.29
CA ILE A 382 24.61 17.26 -2.35
C ILE A 382 23.70 16.28 -3.05
N THR A 383 22.51 16.05 -2.49
CA THR A 383 21.49 15.23 -3.14
C THR A 383 20.49 16.16 -3.81
N ASN A 384 20.35 16.03 -5.12
CA ASN A 384 19.41 16.78 -5.94
C ASN A 384 18.21 15.89 -6.26
N ALA A 385 17.00 16.45 -6.18
CA ALA A 385 15.78 15.86 -6.69
C ALA A 385 15.40 16.54 -8.00
N TYR A 386 14.97 15.74 -8.99
CA TYR A 386 14.61 16.18 -10.33
C TYR A 386 13.11 16.18 -10.54
N GLY A 387 12.61 17.29 -11.09
CA GLY A 387 11.23 17.49 -11.48
C GLY A 387 10.92 16.98 -12.90
N PRO A 388 9.81 17.44 -13.51
CA PRO A 388 9.12 18.66 -13.12
C PRO A 388 8.28 18.52 -11.85
N PHE A 389 8.34 19.55 -11.02
CA PHE A 389 7.59 19.63 -9.77
C PHE A 389 6.15 20.06 -10.04
N GLU A 390 5.23 19.69 -9.14
CA GLU A 390 3.86 20.22 -9.18
C GLU A 390 3.87 21.75 -9.05
N SER A 391 3.01 22.45 -9.78
CA SER A 391 2.85 23.90 -9.64
C SER A 391 2.60 24.31 -8.18
N ALA A 392 1.86 23.50 -7.40
CA ALA A 392 1.63 23.75 -5.98
C ALA A 392 2.89 23.61 -5.12
N LEU A 393 3.86 22.76 -5.50
CA LEU A 393 5.17 22.73 -4.85
C LEU A 393 5.97 23.98 -5.21
N VAL A 394 5.94 24.40 -6.47
CA VAL A 394 6.62 25.62 -6.93
C VAL A 394 6.09 26.84 -6.16
N SER A 395 4.77 26.98 -6.02
CA SER A 395 4.16 28.06 -5.23
C SER A 395 4.58 28.05 -3.75
N ARG A 396 4.75 26.86 -3.15
CA ARG A 396 5.24 26.75 -1.77
C ARG A 396 6.71 27.13 -1.66
N CYS A 397 7.53 26.70 -2.61
CA CYS A 397 8.94 27.11 -2.68
C CYS A 397 9.05 28.64 -2.76
N THR A 398 8.22 29.29 -3.58
CA THR A 398 8.24 30.76 -3.71
C THR A 398 7.77 31.44 -2.43
N ALA A 399 6.74 30.90 -1.77
CA ALA A 399 6.27 31.40 -0.48
C ALA A 399 7.32 31.23 0.64
N ALA A 400 8.15 30.20 0.55
CA ALA A 400 9.28 29.96 1.45
C ALA A 400 10.54 30.80 1.11
N GLY A 401 10.43 31.77 0.17
CA GLY A 401 11.54 32.65 -0.20
C GLY A 401 12.59 32.00 -1.11
N GLY A 402 12.30 30.85 -1.74
CA GLY A 402 13.23 30.18 -2.65
C GLY A 402 13.51 30.92 -3.97
N GLY A 403 12.78 32.02 -4.22
CA GLY A 403 12.98 32.93 -5.34
C GLY A 403 12.87 32.26 -6.71
N ALA A 404 13.67 32.73 -7.66
CA ALA A 404 13.66 32.21 -9.03
C ALA A 404 14.01 30.71 -9.10
N SER A 405 14.89 30.21 -8.23
CA SER A 405 15.31 28.79 -8.23
C SER A 405 14.14 27.80 -8.08
N CYS A 406 12.98 28.22 -7.56
CA CYS A 406 11.76 27.41 -7.50
C CYS A 406 11.25 26.98 -8.87
N TYR A 407 11.52 27.76 -9.91
CA TYR A 407 11.07 27.47 -11.28
C TYR A 407 12.05 26.58 -12.04
N LEU A 408 13.13 26.14 -11.38
CA LEU A 408 14.00 25.09 -11.87
C LEU A 408 13.43 23.72 -11.50
N ASN A 409 13.40 22.80 -12.45
CA ASN A 409 13.03 21.40 -12.22
C ASN A 409 14.16 20.58 -11.56
N ARG A 410 14.95 21.20 -10.67
CA ARG A 410 15.95 20.55 -9.81
C ARG A 410 16.12 21.32 -8.50
N TRP A 411 15.82 20.68 -7.38
CA TRP A 411 16.01 21.23 -6.03
C TRP A 411 16.90 20.34 -5.19
N ASN A 412 17.49 20.88 -4.13
CA ASN A 412 18.12 20.05 -3.11
C ASN A 412 17.07 19.15 -2.45
N ALA A 413 17.36 17.86 -2.29
CA ALA A 413 16.44 16.87 -1.78
C ALA A 413 16.02 17.12 -0.33
N SER A 414 16.90 17.63 0.54
CA SER A 414 16.52 17.99 1.92
C SER A 414 15.62 19.22 1.96
N PHE A 415 15.87 20.20 1.09
CA PHE A 415 14.99 21.35 0.93
C PHE A 415 13.62 20.94 0.36
N LEU A 416 13.59 20.10 -0.68
CA LEU A 416 12.32 19.57 -1.19
C LEU A 416 11.58 18.80 -0.07
N ARG A 417 12.30 18.03 0.75
CA ARG A 417 11.72 17.36 1.92
C ARG A 417 11.10 18.35 2.90
N SER A 418 11.73 19.49 3.18
CA SER A 418 11.15 20.51 4.07
C SER A 418 9.93 21.20 3.46
N ILE A 419 9.89 21.39 2.14
CA ILE A 419 8.72 21.95 1.44
C ILE A 419 7.56 20.94 1.38
N ILE A 420 7.87 19.64 1.29
CA ILE A 420 6.87 18.56 1.32
C ILE A 420 6.35 18.34 2.75
N GLY A 421 7.25 18.30 3.74
CA GLY A 421 6.98 17.94 5.14
C GLY A 421 6.51 19.09 6.04
N GLY A 422 6.36 20.31 5.52
CA GLY A 422 5.62 21.39 6.19
C GLY A 422 4.10 21.22 6.11
N LEU A 423 3.61 19.98 6.15
CA LEU A 423 2.21 19.58 6.11
C LEU A 423 1.80 18.92 7.43
#